data_AF-A0A2E0WCC8-F1
#
_entry.id   AF-A0A2E0WCC8-F1
#
_cell.length_a   1.000
_cell.length_b   1.000
_cell.length_c   1.000
_cell.angle_alpha   90.00
_cell.angle_beta   90.00
_cell.angle_gamma   90.00
#
_symmetry.space_group_name_H-M   'P 1'
#
loop_
_entity.id
_entity.type
_entity.pdbx_description
1 polymer ?
#
loop_
_entity_poly.entity_id
_entity_poly.type
_entity_poly.pdbx_seq_one_letter_code
_entity_poly.pdbx_strand_id
1 'polypeptide(L)'
;MFPPGLPKPLYILLTPIELISNLLVRPFTHSVRLFANMFAGHLLLVTFSALAWFLASASLWLLTSALSFTVVTALTGLELLIQALQAYIFTLLTAVYISDALSGEH
;
A
#
# COMPACT_ATOMS: atom_id res chain seq x y z
N MET A 1 25.04 -0.10 6.24
CA MET A 1 26.21 0.61 5.67
C MET A 1 26.54 1.83 6.51
N PHE A 2 27.62 1.76 7.27
CA PHE A 2 28.09 2.75 8.24
C PHE A 2 28.77 3.93 7.51
N PRO A 3 28.27 5.18 7.59
CA PRO A 3 29.08 6.34 7.21
C PRO A 3 30.21 6.51 8.25
N PRO A 4 31.47 6.55 7.82
CA PRO A 4 32.60 6.77 8.71
C PRO A 4 32.66 8.25 9.12
N GLY A 5 32.58 8.53 10.43
CA GLY A 5 32.83 9.88 10.96
C GLY A 5 32.05 10.29 12.21
N LEU A 6 31.08 9.51 12.69
CA LEU A 6 30.24 9.90 13.83
C LEU A 6 30.82 9.39 15.17
N PRO A 7 30.93 10.22 16.23
CA PRO A 7 31.48 9.82 17.51
C PRO A 7 30.76 8.60 18.11
N LYS A 8 31.57 7.64 18.57
CA LYS A 8 31.17 6.33 19.13
C LYS A 8 29.95 6.32 20.09
N PRO A 9 29.71 7.32 20.95
CA PRO A 9 28.50 7.34 21.79
C PRO A 9 27.19 7.59 21.01
N LEU A 10 27.23 8.32 19.89
CA LEU A 10 26.05 8.59 19.09
C LEU A 10 25.65 7.36 18.24
N TYR A 11 26.64 6.53 17.88
CA TYR A 11 26.43 5.26 17.18
C TYR A 11 25.56 4.29 17.98
N ILE A 12 25.82 4.12 19.28
CA ILE A 12 25.03 3.24 20.17
C ILE A 12 23.58 3.71 20.32
N LEU A 13 23.30 5.02 20.23
CA LEU A 13 21.95 5.56 20.31
C LEU A 13 21.21 5.49 18.96
N LEU A 14 21.92 5.73 17.85
CA LEU A 14 21.34 5.70 16.51
C LEU A 14 21.02 4.27 16.06
N THR A 15 21.87 3.28 16.35
CA THR A 15 21.68 1.87 15.94
C THR A 15 20.30 1.29 16.33
N PRO A 16 19.83 1.38 17.59
CA PRO A 16 18.51 0.86 17.93
C PRO A 16 17.37 1.68 17.30
N ILE A 17 17.52 3.00 17.18
CA ILE A 17 16.50 3.87 16.55
C ILE A 17 16.41 3.59 15.06
N GLU A 18 17.54 3.44 14.37
CA GLU A 18 17.63 3.18 12.94
C GLU A 18 17.19 1.75 12.60
N LEU A 19 17.48 0.77 13.46
CA LEU A 19 16.97 -0.59 13.35
C LEU A 19 15.45 -0.63 13.52
N ILE A 20 14.89 0.05 14.54
CA ILE A 20 13.43 0.16 14.71
C ILE A 20 12.81 0.91 13.52
N SER A 21 13.43 2.00 13.04
CA SER A 21 12.86 2.82 11.98
C SER A 21 12.95 2.16 10.60
N ASN A 22 14.06 1.50 10.24
CA ASN A 22 14.16 0.77 8.97
C ASN A 22 13.35 -0.52 8.98
N LEU A 23 13.40 -1.28 10.08
CA LEU A 23 12.86 -2.64 10.14
C LEU A 23 11.36 -2.67 10.47
N LEU A 24 10.84 -1.68 11.22
CA LEU A 24 9.40 -1.58 11.53
C LEU A 24 8.70 -0.46 10.76
N VAL A 25 9.19 0.77 10.83
CA VAL A 25 8.43 1.94 10.35
C VAL A 25 8.26 1.93 8.82
N ARG A 26 9.31 1.56 8.08
CA ARG A 26 9.27 1.52 6.61
C ARG A 26 8.31 0.43 6.08
N PRO A 27 8.44 -0.85 6.44
CA PRO A 27 7.49 -1.88 6.01
C PRO A 27 6.07 -1.63 6.54
N PHE A 28 5.89 -1.16 7.78
CA PHE A 28 4.58 -0.82 8.32
C PHE A 28 3.84 0.23 7.47
N THR A 29 4.56 1.27 7.05
CA THR A 29 3.98 2.32 6.18
C THR A 29 3.56 1.76 4.82
N HIS A 30 4.30 0.80 4.25
CA HIS A 30 3.91 0.11 3.01
C HIS A 30 2.68 -0.79 3.21
N SER A 31 2.60 -1.54 4.31
CA SER A 31 1.44 -2.38 4.63
C SER A 31 0.16 -1.55 4.80
N VAL A 32 0.24 -0.41 5.51
CA VAL A 32 -0.88 0.53 5.65
C VAL A 32 -1.30 1.09 4.29
N ARG A 33 -0.36 1.39 3.40
CA ARG A 33 -0.65 1.88 2.04
C ARG A 33 -1.41 0.86 1.20
N LEU A 34 -1.03 -0.42 1.31
CA LEU A 34 -1.70 -1.52 0.62
C LEU A 34 -3.11 -1.76 1.19
N PHE A 35 -3.24 -1.76 2.52
CA PHE A 35 -4.54 -1.83 3.20
C PHE A 35 -5.48 -0.69 2.79
N ALA A 36 -4.98 0.55 2.78
CA ALA A 36 -5.75 1.72 2.37
C ALA A 36 -6.21 1.62 0.90
N ASN A 37 -5.34 1.17 -0.01
CA ASN A 37 -5.70 0.98 -1.42
C ASN A 37 -6.74 -0.16 -1.61
N MET A 38 -6.61 -1.27 -0.89
CA MET A 38 -7.61 -2.36 -0.92
C MET A 38 -8.96 -1.92 -0.32
N PHE A 39 -8.92 -1.16 0.78
CA PHE A 39 -10.10 -0.66 1.47
C PHE A 39 -10.84 0.40 0.64
N ALA A 40 -10.12 1.31 0.00
CA ALA A 40 -10.70 2.35 -0.86
C ALA A 40 -11.44 1.78 -2.07
N GLY A 41 -10.85 0.80 -2.77
CA GLY A 41 -11.51 0.11 -3.88
C GLY A 41 -12.79 -0.62 -3.44
N HIS A 42 -12.77 -1.26 -2.27
CA HIS A 42 -13.97 -1.89 -1.71
C HIS A 42 -15.07 -0.87 -1.36
N LEU A 43 -14.68 0.25 -0.74
CA LEU A 43 -15.60 1.35 -0.40
C LEU A 43 -16.21 1.98 -1.66
N LEU A 44 -15.43 2.10 -2.74
CA LEU A 44 -15.84 2.61 -4.04
C LEU A 44 -16.88 1.69 -4.70
N LEU A 45 -16.69 0.37 -4.66
CA LEU A 45 -17.69 -0.58 -5.17
C LEU A 45 -19.02 -0.49 -4.41
N VAL A 46 -18.96 -0.41 -3.08
CA VAL A 46 -20.17 -0.31 -2.23
C VAL A 46 -20.92 1.00 -2.50
N THR A 47 -20.21 2.13 -2.58
CA THR A 47 -20.84 3.44 -2.84
C THR A 47 -21.43 3.53 -4.24
N PHE A 48 -20.72 3.09 -5.28
CA PHE A 48 -21.27 3.09 -6.64
C PHE A 48 -22.42 2.11 -6.84
N SER A 49 -22.39 0.94 -6.17
CA SER A 49 -23.52 0.00 -6.19
C SER A 49 -24.76 0.60 -5.52
N ALA A 50 -24.59 1.28 -4.38
CA ALA A 50 -25.68 1.99 -3.71
C ALA A 50 -26.23 3.17 -4.53
N LEU A 51 -25.34 3.94 -5.20
CA LEU A 51 -25.72 5.01 -6.12
C LEU A 51 -26.48 4.47 -7.34
N ALA A 52 -26.01 3.37 -7.94
CA ALA A 52 -26.68 2.73 -9.07
C ALA A 52 -28.07 2.23 -8.68
N TRP A 53 -28.22 1.64 -7.48
CA TRP A 53 -29.53 1.23 -6.94
C TRP A 53 -30.47 2.43 -6.76
N PHE A 54 -29.96 3.55 -6.24
CA PHE A 54 -30.74 4.78 -6.04
C PHE A 54 -31.09 5.48 -7.36
N LEU A 55 -30.25 5.37 -8.39
CA LEU A 55 -30.54 5.90 -9.72
C LEU A 55 -31.53 5.00 -10.49
N ALA A 56 -31.46 3.68 -10.29
CA ALA A 56 -32.36 2.72 -10.93
C ALA A 56 -33.81 2.88 -10.48
N SER A 57 -34.07 3.34 -9.25
CA SER A 57 -35.41 3.70 -8.79
C SER A 57 -35.95 4.98 -9.44
N ALA A 58 -35.08 5.85 -9.98
CA ALA A 58 -35.43 7.00 -10.80
C ALA A 58 -35.28 6.63 -12.29
N SER A 59 -36.32 6.00 -12.85
CA SER A 59 -36.38 5.37 -14.20
C SER A 59 -35.75 6.10 -15.40
N LEU A 60 -35.47 7.41 -15.30
CA LEU A 60 -34.91 8.24 -16.37
C LEU A 60 -33.38 8.10 -16.58
N TRP A 61 -32.61 7.54 -15.65
CA TRP A 61 -31.13 7.61 -15.66
C TRP A 61 -30.40 6.26 -15.80
N LEU A 62 -31.10 5.22 -16.25
CA LEU A 62 -30.58 3.85 -16.33
C LEU A 62 -29.31 3.72 -17.22
N LEU A 63 -29.25 4.46 -18.32
CA LEU A 63 -28.11 4.49 -19.25
C LEU A 63 -26.86 5.12 -18.62
N THR A 64 -27.04 6.18 -17.83
CA THR A 64 -25.95 6.84 -17.10
C THR A 64 -25.41 5.94 -15.99
N SER A 65 -26.29 5.19 -15.32
CA SER A 65 -25.90 4.19 -14.32
C SER A 65 -25.00 3.08 -14.90
N ALA A 66 -25.31 2.58 -16.10
CA ALA A 66 -24.52 1.54 -16.75
C ALA A 66 -23.11 2.03 -17.17
N LEU A 67 -23.00 3.29 -17.62
CA LEU A 67 -21.72 3.90 -17.96
C LEU A 67 -20.84 4.10 -16.72
N SER A 68 -21.40 4.62 -15.63
CA SER A 68 -20.67 4.79 -14.36
C SER A 68 -20.17 3.45 -13.79
N PHE A 69 -20.98 2.40 -13.88
CA PHE A 69 -20.58 1.05 -13.46
C PHE A 69 -19.41 0.50 -14.28
N THR A 70 -19.42 0.73 -15.59
CA THR A 70 -18.34 0.29 -16.50
C THR A 70 -17.02 0.99 -16.18
N VAL A 71 -17.05 2.31 -15.95
CA VAL A 71 -15.84 3.10 -15.60
C VAL A 71 -15.27 2.64 -14.26
N VAL A 72 -16.12 2.41 -13.26
CA VAL A 72 -15.69 1.89 -11.95
C VAL A 72 -15.02 0.53 -12.09
N THR A 73 -15.64 -0.39 -12.83
CA THR A 73 -15.09 -1.73 -13.05
C THR A 73 -13.71 -1.67 -13.73
N ALA A 74 -13.54 -0.77 -14.71
CA ALA A 74 -12.26 -0.57 -15.38
C ALA A 74 -11.18 0.01 -14.43
N LEU A 75 -11.54 0.99 -13.59
CA LEU A 75 -10.63 1.57 -12.61
C LEU A 75 -10.24 0.57 -11.51
N THR A 76 -11.17 -0.28 -11.05
CA THR A 76 -10.88 -1.35 -10.09
C THR A 76 -9.83 -2.33 -10.64
N GLY A 77 -9.88 -2.66 -11.94
CA GLY A 77 -8.86 -3.47 -12.59
C GLY A 77 -7.46 -2.83 -12.55
N LEU A 78 -7.38 -1.52 -12.81
CA LEU A 78 -6.14 -0.76 -12.71
C LEU A 78 -5.62 -0.70 -11.26
N GLU A 79 -6.52 -0.52 -10.30
CA GLU A 79 -6.19 -0.46 -8.87
C GLU A 79 -5.61 -1.78 -8.36
N LEU A 80 -6.15 -2.93 -8.80
CA LEU A 80 -5.62 -4.26 -8.50
C LEU A 80 -4.19 -4.46 -9.02
N LEU A 81 -3.89 -3.94 -10.23
CA LEU A 81 -2.52 -4.00 -10.78
C LEU A 81 -1.55 -3.21 -9.91
N ILE A 82 -1.93 -2.00 -9.50
CA ILE A 82 -1.11 -1.14 -8.62
C ILE A 82 -0.90 -1.81 -7.25
N GLN A 83 -1.94 -2.46 -6.70
CA GLN A 83 -1.85 -3.19 -5.44
C GLN A 83 -0.89 -4.38 -5.54
N ALA A 84 -0.93 -5.15 -6.65
CA ALA A 84 0.01 -6.25 -6.89
C ALA A 84 1.46 -5.75 -6.96
N LEU A 85 1.71 -4.62 -7.63
CA LEU A 85 3.04 -4.01 -7.69
C LEU A 85 3.51 -3.57 -6.30
N GLN A 86 2.63 -3.01 -5.49
CA GLN A 86 3.00 -2.57 -4.14
C GLN A 86 3.29 -3.75 -3.21
N ALA A 87 2.57 -4.87 -3.36
CA ALA A 87 2.86 -6.12 -2.63
C ALA A 87 4.23 -6.68 -3.03
N TYR A 88 4.56 -6.64 -4.32
CA TYR A 88 5.85 -7.07 -4.84
C TYR A 88 7.02 -6.25 -4.27
N ILE A 89 6.90 -4.92 -4.24
CA ILE A 89 7.94 -4.04 -3.68
C ILE A 89 8.11 -4.33 -2.18
N PHE A 90 7.03 -4.58 -1.45
CA PHE A 90 7.09 -4.94 -0.04
C PHE A 90 7.84 -6.25 0.22
N THR A 91 7.53 -7.31 -0.53
CA THR A 91 8.22 -8.61 -0.36
C THR A 91 9.68 -8.53 -0.76
N LEU A 92 10.01 -7.79 -1.82
CA LEU A 92 11.39 -7.56 -2.25
C LEU A 92 12.18 -6.80 -1.18
N LEU A 93 11.66 -5.67 -0.68
CA LEU A 93 12.32 -4.91 0.39
C LEU A 93 12.51 -5.77 1.62
N THR A 94 11.49 -6.55 2.02
CA THR A 94 11.58 -7.46 3.16
C THR A 94 12.65 -8.53 2.96
N ALA A 95 12.73 -9.14 1.77
CA ALA A 95 13.77 -10.12 1.45
C ALA A 95 15.18 -9.52 1.51
N VAL A 96 15.36 -8.28 1.01
CA VAL A 96 16.63 -7.56 1.08
C VAL A 96 17.00 -7.23 2.52
N TYR A 97 16.04 -6.78 3.35
CA TYR A 97 16.29 -6.52 4.76
C TYR A 97 16.64 -7.78 5.55
N ILE A 98 15.97 -8.91 5.27
CA ILE A 98 16.30 -10.20 5.88
C ILE A 98 17.71 -10.64 5.46
N SER A 99 18.06 -10.48 4.18
CA SER A 99 19.39 -10.81 3.66
C SER A 99 20.49 -9.93 4.28
N ASP A 100 20.24 -8.63 4.43
CA ASP A 100 21.18 -7.67 5.04
C ASP A 100 21.41 -8.01 6.53
N ALA A 101 20.33 -8.33 7.26
CA ALA A 101 20.40 -8.77 8.65
C ALA A 101 21.18 -10.08 8.82
N LEU A 102 21.05 -11.02 7.87
CA LEU A 102 21.81 -12.28 7.88
C LEU A 102 23.29 -12.08 7.54
N SER A 103 23.62 -11.13 6.65
CA SER A 103 25.00 -10.83 6.26
C SER A 103 25.76 -9.95 7.25
N GLY A 104 25.07 -9.32 8.22
CA GLY A 104 25.69 -8.51 9.27
C GLY A 104 26.35 -9.30 10.41
N GLU A 105 26.44 -10.63 10.31
CA GLU A 105 27.10 -11.49 11.31
C GLU A 105 28.59 -11.77 11.02
N HIS A 106 29.20 -11.13 10.01
CA HIS A 106 30.66 -11.09 9.81
C HIS A 106 31.15 -9.65 9.63
#